data_AF-A0A978W4Y6-F1
#
_entry.id   AF-A0A978W4Y6-F1
#
_cell.length_a   1.000
_cell.length_b   1.000
_cell.length_c   1.000
_cell.angle_alpha   90.00
_cell.angle_beta   90.00
_cell.angle_gamma   90.00
#
_symmetry.space_group_name_H-M   'P 1'
#
loop_
_entity.id
_entity.type
_entity.pdbx_description
1 polymer ?
#
loop_
_entity_poly.entity_id
_entity_poly.type
_entity_poly.pdbx_seq_one_letter_code
_entity_poly.pdbx_strand_id
1 'polypeptide(L)'
;MGHSACVFMNREWLLPVNHGFAGGGGRMNRESYAHFGPLKNHVALLIFGDSLFDAGNNNYINTTIKANYKPYGETFFHYPTGRFSDGRLIPDFIAEYAKLPLIPPYLQPGIDHQLTNGVNFASSGAGALVETRQGLVIDLQTRQNNLWGW
;
A
#
# COMPACT_ATOMS: atom_id res chain seq x y z
N MET A 1 -12.74 16.59 -6.88
CA MET A 1 -12.72 15.82 -5.62
C MET A 1 -11.92 14.55 -5.90
N GLY A 2 -10.90 14.25 -5.09
CA GLY A 2 -10.16 12.98 -5.19
C GLY A 2 -10.99 11.82 -4.65
N HIS A 3 -10.73 10.60 -5.13
CA HIS A 3 -11.32 9.38 -4.57
C HIS A 3 -10.24 8.68 -3.74
N SER A 4 -10.49 8.51 -2.44
CA SER A 4 -9.60 7.81 -1.50
C SER A 4 -10.26 6.51 -1.04
N ALA A 5 -9.51 5.40 -1.03
CA ALA A 5 -10.00 4.07 -0.72
C ALA A 5 -8.92 3.22 -0.03
N CYS A 6 -9.37 2.34 0.87
CA CYS A 6 -8.55 1.28 1.47
C CYS A 6 -9.12 -0.08 1.05
N VAL A 7 -8.26 -0.99 0.61
CA VAL A 7 -8.62 -2.34 0.16
C VAL A 7 -7.82 -3.37 0.95
N PHE A 8 -8.53 -4.31 1.58
CA PHE A 8 -7.92 -5.46 2.23
C PHE A 8 -7.76 -6.60 1.22
N MET A 9 -6.55 -7.14 1.09
CA MET A 9 -6.26 -8.28 0.21
C MET A 9 -5.66 -9.43 1.01
N ASN A 10 -6.20 -10.63 0.83
CA ASN A 10 -5.63 -11.84 1.44
C ASN A 10 -4.31 -12.18 0.74
N ARG A 11 -3.29 -12.59 1.52
CA ARG A 11 -1.94 -12.93 1.04
C ARG A 11 -1.94 -13.93 -0.12
N GLU A 12 -2.89 -14.85 -0.17
CA GLU A 12 -3.02 -15.83 -1.27
C GLU A 12 -3.22 -15.18 -2.65
N TRP A 13 -3.78 -13.96 -2.69
CA TRP A 13 -3.97 -13.18 -3.92
C TRP A 13 -2.78 -12.25 -4.25
N LEU A 14 -1.76 -12.22 -3.40
CA LEU A 14 -0.58 -11.36 -3.56
C LEU A 14 0.70 -12.16 -3.85
N LEU A 15 0.63 -13.50 -3.83
CA LEU A 15 1.74 -14.33 -4.28
C LEU A 15 1.81 -14.31 -5.81
N PRO A 16 3.02 -14.21 -6.41
CA PRO A 16 3.16 -14.36 -7.85
C PRO A 16 2.62 -15.74 -8.25
N VAL A 17 1.67 -15.74 -9.18
CA VAL A 17 1.09 -16.97 -9.72
C VAL A 17 2.15 -17.62 -10.60
N ASN A 18 3.01 -18.45 -10.01
CA ASN A 18 3.83 -19.36 -10.80
C ASN A 18 2.88 -20.30 -11.55
N HIS A 19 2.67 -20.03 -12.83
CA HIS A 19 1.99 -20.94 -13.75
C HIS A 19 2.71 -22.27 -13.78
N GLY A 20 2.18 -23.24 -13.03
CA GLY A 20 2.56 -24.64 -13.06
C GLY A 20 1.31 -25.48 -12.90
N PHE A 21 0.53 -25.61 -13.99
CA PHE A 21 -0.52 -26.62 -14.08
C PHE A 21 0.14 -28.00 -14.09
N ALA A 22 0.37 -28.58 -12.91
CA ALA A 22 0.74 -29.98 -12.78
C ALA A 22 -0.54 -30.82 -12.90
N GLY A 23 -0.95 -31.09 -14.15
CA GLY A 23 -1.88 -32.16 -14.44
C GLY A 23 -1.23 -33.49 -14.08
N GLY A 24 -1.74 -34.17 -13.05
CA GLY A 24 -1.27 -35.50 -12.67
C GLY A 24 -2.07 -36.06 -11.51
N GLY A 25 -3.00 -36.97 -11.81
CA GLY A 25 -3.83 -37.69 -10.84
C GLY A 25 -3.03 -38.69 -10.00
N GLY A 26 -2.23 -38.20 -9.06
CA GLY A 26 -1.57 -39.00 -8.03
C GLY A 26 -2.27 -38.83 -6.68
N ARG A 27 -2.62 -39.94 -6.02
CA ARG A 27 -3.13 -39.94 -4.63
C ARG A 27 -2.09 -39.28 -3.72
N MET A 28 -2.40 -38.09 -3.21
CA MET A 28 -1.53 -37.36 -2.28
C MET A 28 -1.59 -37.94 -0.86
N ASN A 29 -0.42 -38.01 -0.23
CA ASN A 29 -0.17 -38.66 1.05
C ASN A 29 -0.54 -37.71 2.20
N ARG A 30 -1.07 -38.26 3.29
CA ARG A 30 -1.58 -37.48 4.45
C ARG A 30 -0.49 -36.67 5.18
N GLU A 31 0.79 -36.92 4.91
CA GLU A 31 1.94 -36.22 5.51
C GLU A 31 2.25 -34.86 4.85
N SER A 32 1.80 -34.62 3.61
CA SER A 32 2.01 -33.35 2.90
C SER A 32 1.25 -32.17 3.53
N TYR A 33 0.22 -32.45 4.34
CA TYR A 33 -0.56 -31.44 5.05
C TYR A 33 0.16 -30.87 6.29
N ALA A 34 1.24 -31.50 6.77
CA ALA A 34 1.89 -31.12 8.03
C ALA A 34 2.95 -30.01 7.87
N HIS A 35 3.38 -29.70 6.64
CA HIS A 35 4.40 -28.66 6.39
C HIS A 35 3.84 -27.26 6.13
N PHE A 36 2.54 -27.16 5.87
CA PHE A 36 1.82 -25.90 5.87
C PHE A 36 1.01 -25.85 7.15
N GLY A 37 1.64 -25.37 8.22
CA GLY A 37 0.92 -24.94 9.42
C GLY A 37 -0.23 -24.01 9.03
N PRO A 38 -1.27 -23.85 9.89
CA PRO A 38 -2.47 -23.13 9.51
C PRO A 38 -2.08 -21.79 8.91
N LEU A 39 -2.46 -21.56 7.65
CA LEU A 39 -2.27 -20.26 7.00
C LEU A 39 -2.91 -19.25 7.95
N LYS A 40 -2.07 -18.49 8.66
CA LYS A 40 -2.55 -17.29 9.33
C LYS A 40 -3.22 -16.51 8.21
N ASN A 41 -4.52 -16.25 8.37
CA ASN A 41 -5.28 -15.33 7.51
C ASN A 41 -4.65 -13.95 7.67
N HIS A 42 -3.51 -13.75 7.03
CA HIS A 42 -2.72 -12.55 7.05
C HIS A 42 -3.20 -11.70 5.89
N VAL A 43 -3.74 -10.53 6.22
CA VAL A 43 -4.40 -9.65 5.27
C VAL A 43 -3.53 -8.41 5.12
N ALA A 44 -3.20 -8.06 3.89
CA ALA A 44 -2.48 -6.85 3.56
C ALA A 44 -3.48 -5.70 3.33
N LEU A 45 -3.07 -4.48 3.67
CA LEU A 45 -3.86 -3.26 3.45
C LEU A 45 -3.25 -2.42 2.33
N LEU A 46 -3.97 -2.33 1.20
CA LEU A 46 -3.61 -1.45 0.09
C LEU A 46 -4.37 -0.14 0.21
N ILE A 47 -3.64 0.97 0.14
CA ILE A 47 -4.21 2.30 0.35
C ILE A 47 -4.03 3.12 -0.93
N PHE A 48 -5.11 3.72 -1.40
CA PHE A 48 -5.12 4.61 -2.55
C PHE A 48 -5.84 5.90 -2.17
N GLY A 49 -5.46 7.02 -2.78
CA GLY A 49 -6.15 8.27 -2.52
C GLY A 49 -5.30 9.50 -2.74
N ASP A 50 -5.76 10.58 -2.13
CA ASP A 50 -5.15 11.90 -2.17
C ASP A 50 -4.38 12.20 -0.86
N SER A 51 -4.23 13.49 -0.55
CA SER A 51 -3.50 13.99 0.61
C SER A 51 -4.03 13.48 1.94
N LEU A 52 -5.32 13.13 2.05
CA LEU A 52 -5.87 12.60 3.29
C LEU A 52 -5.31 11.22 3.63
N PHE A 53 -4.83 10.49 2.62
CA PHE A 53 -4.38 9.10 2.73
C PHE A 53 -2.89 8.95 2.40
N ASP A 54 -2.22 9.97 1.87
CA ASP A 54 -0.81 9.96 1.48
C ASP A 54 0.15 9.90 2.68
N ALA A 55 0.79 8.74 2.86
CA ALA A 55 1.77 8.48 3.91
C ALA A 55 3.12 9.20 3.73
N GLY A 56 3.29 10.00 2.67
CA GLY A 56 4.52 10.72 2.34
C GLY A 56 5.13 10.33 0.98
N ASN A 57 4.37 9.68 0.09
CA ASN A 57 4.82 9.33 -1.26
C ASN A 57 5.30 10.56 -2.03
N ASN A 58 4.61 11.70 -1.84
CA ASN A 58 4.95 12.93 -2.53
C ASN A 58 6.35 13.48 -2.18
N ASN A 59 7.00 13.02 -1.11
CA ASN A 59 8.38 13.40 -0.82
C ASN A 59 9.36 12.89 -1.90
N TYR A 60 9.03 11.75 -2.53
CA TYR A 60 9.89 11.02 -3.46
C TYR A 60 9.62 11.36 -4.94
N ILE A 61 8.70 12.28 -5.22
CA ILE A 61 8.44 12.80 -6.58
C ILE A 61 8.78 14.29 -6.66
N ASN A 62 9.01 14.78 -7.88
CA ASN A 62 9.31 16.18 -8.15
C ASN A 62 8.03 17.02 -8.19
N THR A 63 7.50 17.39 -7.01
CA THR A 63 6.26 18.16 -6.85
C THR A 63 6.43 19.22 -5.77
N THR A 64 5.65 20.31 -5.86
CA THR A 64 5.55 21.31 -4.78
C THR A 64 4.57 20.89 -3.68
N ILE A 65 3.77 19.84 -3.92
CA ILE A 65 2.74 19.34 -3.00
C ILE A 65 3.39 18.38 -2.00
N LYS A 66 4.14 18.92 -1.04
CA LYS A 66 4.81 18.14 0.02
C LYS A 66 4.37 18.64 1.40
N ALA A 67 4.40 17.75 2.39
CA ALA A 67 4.14 18.06 3.79
C ALA A 67 5.35 17.62 4.67
N ASN A 68 6.56 17.88 4.16
CA ASN A 68 7.83 17.56 4.81
C ASN A 68 8.43 18.77 5.57
N TYR A 69 7.56 19.65 6.06
CA TYR A 69 7.92 20.82 6.87
C TYR A 69 6.93 20.98 8.02
N LYS A 70 7.30 21.79 9.02
CA LYS A 70 6.43 22.08 10.17
C LYS A 70 5.17 22.87 9.74
N PRO A 71 3.99 22.63 10.32
CA PRO A 71 3.74 21.88 11.55
C PRO A 71 3.43 20.40 11.33
N TYR A 72 3.66 19.82 10.16
CA TYR A 72 3.25 18.43 9.90
C TYR A 72 4.07 17.43 10.72
N GLY A 73 3.38 16.44 11.29
CA GLY A 73 3.95 15.34 12.07
C GLY A 73 4.47 15.67 13.48
N GLU A 74 4.28 16.88 14.02
CA GLU A 74 4.81 17.25 15.35
C GLU A 74 4.15 16.47 16.49
N THR A 75 2.84 16.23 16.42
CA THR A 75 2.09 15.59 17.52
C THR A 75 2.37 14.09 17.67
N PHE A 76 2.46 13.32 16.58
CA PHE A 76 2.59 11.85 16.67
C PHE A 76 3.98 11.32 16.31
N PHE A 77 4.59 11.84 15.25
CA PHE A 77 5.89 11.35 14.76
C PHE A 77 7.05 12.18 15.31
N HIS A 78 6.76 13.40 15.79
CA HIS A 78 7.72 14.40 16.25
C HIS A 78 8.70 14.90 15.17
N TYR A 79 8.40 14.65 13.90
CA TYR A 79 9.09 15.21 12.73
C TYR A 79 8.20 15.17 11.48
N PRO A 80 8.46 16.02 10.47
CA PRO A 80 7.68 16.03 9.23
C PRO A 80 7.93 14.78 8.37
N THR A 81 6.92 13.93 8.27
CA THR A 81 6.98 12.66 7.50
C THR A 81 6.55 12.80 6.05
N GLY A 82 5.99 13.94 5.63
CA GLY A 82 5.32 14.08 4.33
C GLY A 82 3.82 13.84 4.36
N ARG A 83 3.26 13.52 5.54
CA ARG A 83 1.81 13.35 5.76
C ARG A 83 1.15 14.72 5.91
N PHE A 84 0.02 14.94 5.25
CA PHE A 84 -0.77 16.18 5.36
C PHE A 84 -1.62 16.19 6.66
N SER A 85 -0.98 15.90 7.78
CA SER A 85 -1.53 15.86 9.13
C SER A 85 -0.42 16.16 10.15
N ASP A 86 -0.78 16.70 11.30
CA ASP A 86 0.15 16.85 12.44
C ASP A 86 0.45 15.50 13.15
N GLY A 87 -0.22 14.43 12.72
CA GLY A 87 0.09 13.09 13.19
C GLY A 87 -0.38 12.02 12.24
N ARG A 88 -1.27 11.16 12.71
CA ARG A 88 -1.80 10.03 11.96
C ARG A 88 -2.81 10.45 10.90
N LEU A 89 -2.97 9.60 9.89
CA LEU A 89 -3.96 9.67 8.82
C LEU A 89 -5.08 8.67 9.08
N ILE A 90 -6.21 8.84 8.39
CA ILE A 90 -7.35 7.89 8.39
C ILE A 90 -6.89 6.42 8.19
N PRO A 91 -6.07 6.10 7.17
CA PRO A 91 -5.57 4.73 6.98
C PRO A 91 -4.75 4.17 8.16
N ASP A 92 -4.13 5.00 8.98
CA ASP A 92 -3.36 4.52 10.14
C ASP A 92 -4.29 3.93 11.21
N PHE A 93 -5.45 4.54 11.42
CA PHE A 93 -6.47 4.02 12.34
C PHE A 93 -7.11 2.74 11.80
N ILE A 94 -7.28 2.64 10.47
CA ILE A 94 -7.76 1.40 9.82
C ILE A 94 -6.73 0.28 10.00
N ALA A 95 -5.44 0.58 9.79
CA ALA A 95 -4.35 -0.38 10.00
C ALA A 95 -4.27 -0.83 11.47
N GLU A 96 -4.37 0.11 12.42
CA GLU A 96 -4.40 -0.18 13.85
C GLU A 96 -5.57 -1.11 14.23
N TYR A 97 -6.77 -0.83 13.73
CA TYR A 97 -7.94 -1.69 13.95
C TYR A 97 -7.73 -3.09 13.37
N ALA A 98 -7.08 -3.19 12.21
CA ALA A 98 -6.71 -4.45 11.58
C ALA A 98 -5.49 -5.14 12.22
N LYS A 99 -4.89 -4.57 13.28
CA LYS A 99 -3.66 -5.05 13.94
C LYS A 99 -2.47 -5.14 12.98
N LEU A 100 -2.40 -4.22 12.03
CA LEU A 100 -1.30 -4.04 11.10
C LEU A 100 -0.38 -2.90 11.58
N PRO A 101 0.92 -2.93 11.23
CA PRO A 101 1.78 -1.76 11.42
C PRO A 101 1.31 -0.59 10.54
N LEU A 102 1.90 0.59 10.76
CA LEU A 102 1.73 1.70 9.83
C LEU A 102 2.17 1.28 8.43
N ILE A 103 1.31 1.49 7.45
CA ILE A 103 1.54 1.06 6.09
C ILE A 103 2.50 2.04 5.39
N PRO A 104 3.64 1.58 4.85
CA PRO A 104 4.65 2.47 4.28
C PRO A 104 4.21 3.09 2.95
N PRO A 105 4.74 4.27 2.58
CA PRO A 105 4.56 4.85 1.26
C PRO A 105 5.26 3.99 0.20
N TYR A 106 4.59 3.69 -0.90
CA TYR A 106 5.11 2.89 -2.01
C TYR A 106 6.47 3.36 -2.54
N LEU A 107 6.69 4.68 -2.61
CA LEU A 107 7.91 5.26 -3.16
C LEU A 107 9.06 5.38 -2.14
N GLN A 108 8.87 4.94 -0.89
CA GLN A 108 9.93 4.99 0.11
C GLN A 108 11.07 4.02 -0.24
N PRO A 109 12.32 4.48 -0.34
CA PRO A 109 13.46 3.60 -0.58
C PRO A 109 13.67 2.60 0.56
N GLY A 110 14.01 1.36 0.21
CA GLY A 110 14.40 0.34 1.19
C GLY A 110 13.25 -0.35 1.92
N ILE A 111 11.99 -0.14 1.48
CA ILE A 111 10.86 -0.92 2.00
C ILE A 111 10.79 -2.30 1.35
N ASP A 112 10.30 -3.28 2.11
CA ASP A 112 10.00 -4.59 1.56
C ASP A 112 8.74 -4.51 0.68
N HIS A 113 8.94 -4.63 -0.64
CA HIS A 113 7.87 -4.63 -1.63
C HIS A 113 7.14 -5.98 -1.72
N GLN A 114 7.41 -6.94 -0.83
CA GLN A 114 6.62 -8.19 -0.74
C GLN A 114 5.18 -7.96 -0.24
N LEU A 115 4.77 -6.71 0.01
CA LEU A 115 3.42 -6.30 0.39
C LEU A 115 2.89 -7.06 1.63
N THR A 116 3.79 -7.60 2.46
CA THR A 116 3.42 -8.52 3.54
C THR A 116 2.34 -7.92 4.42
N ASN A 117 2.47 -6.65 4.83
CA ASN A 117 1.44 -5.95 5.61
C ASN A 117 0.58 -4.99 4.77
N GLY A 118 0.92 -4.81 3.48
CA GLY A 118 0.33 -3.83 2.59
C GLY A 118 1.26 -2.69 2.20
N VAL A 119 0.76 -1.78 1.37
CA VAL A 119 1.50 -0.60 0.89
C VAL A 119 0.54 0.55 0.59
N ASN A 120 1.04 1.77 0.73
CA ASN A 120 0.28 2.98 0.48
C ASN A 120 0.69 3.63 -0.85
N PHE A 121 -0.24 3.66 -1.80
CA PHE A 121 -0.10 4.27 -3.12
C PHE A 121 -0.78 5.65 -3.23
N ALA A 122 -1.29 6.21 -2.14
CA ALA A 122 -1.93 7.52 -2.16
C ALA A 122 -0.91 8.63 -2.46
N SER A 123 -1.34 9.68 -3.18
CA SER A 123 -0.48 10.78 -3.62
C SER A 123 -1.22 12.10 -3.50
N SER A 124 -0.62 13.04 -2.78
CA SER A 124 -1.24 14.33 -2.51
C SER A 124 -1.45 15.15 -3.78
N GLY A 125 -2.68 15.65 -3.95
CA GLY A 125 -3.10 16.34 -5.16
C GLY A 125 -3.65 15.43 -6.26
N ALA A 126 -3.75 14.11 -6.04
CA ALA A 126 -4.41 13.20 -6.96
C ALA A 126 -5.90 13.55 -7.14
N GLY A 127 -6.31 13.75 -8.40
CA GLY A 127 -7.70 13.93 -8.80
C GLY A 127 -8.35 12.64 -9.32
N ALA A 128 -9.66 12.68 -9.56
CA ALA A 128 -10.40 11.57 -10.15
C ALA A 128 -10.05 11.30 -11.64
N LEU A 129 -9.46 12.28 -12.33
CA LEU A 129 -9.15 12.25 -13.76
C LEU A 129 -7.63 12.16 -13.98
N VAL A 130 -7.20 11.34 -14.93
CA VAL A 130 -5.78 11.21 -15.36
C VAL A 130 -5.25 12.55 -15.90
N GLU A 131 -6.12 13.40 -16.44
CA GLU A 131 -5.72 14.71 -16.97
C GLU A 131 -5.49 15.77 -15.88
N THR A 132 -5.95 15.55 -14.64
CA THR A 132 -5.67 16.48 -13.55
C THR A 132 -4.25 16.27 -12.98
N ARG A 133 -3.28 17.00 -13.54
CA ARG A 133 -1.88 17.15 -13.09
C ARG A 133 -0.90 16.02 -13.47
N GLN A 134 -0.87 15.67 -14.76
CA GLN A 134 0.15 14.76 -15.33
C GLN A 134 1.58 15.20 -14.92
N GLY A 135 2.36 14.27 -14.36
CA GLY A 135 3.74 14.48 -13.94
C GLY A 135 3.96 15.01 -12.51
N LEU A 136 2.89 15.34 -11.77
CA LEU A 136 2.98 15.88 -10.40
C LEU A 136 2.43 14.94 -9.31
N VAL A 137 1.82 13.82 -9.72
CA VAL A 137 1.17 12.81 -8.87
C VAL A 137 1.44 11.41 -9.42
N ILE A 138 1.31 10.37 -8.59
CA ILE A 138 1.36 8.97 -9.06
C ILE A 138 0.13 8.71 -9.94
N ASP A 139 0.37 8.43 -11.22
CA ASP A 139 -0.70 8.24 -12.21
C ASP A 139 -1.57 6.98 -11.93
N LEU A 140 -2.86 7.05 -12.27
CA LEU A 140 -3.82 5.95 -12.13
C LEU A 140 -3.41 4.72 -12.94
N GLN A 141 -2.80 4.91 -14.12
CA GLN A 141 -2.37 3.79 -14.94
C GLN A 141 -1.16 3.09 -14.34
N THR A 142 -0.23 3.83 -13.72
CA THR A 142 0.82 3.25 -12.88
C THR A 142 0.25 2.51 -11.66
N ARG A 143 -0.80 3.04 -11.03
CA ARG A 143 -1.51 2.37 -9.91
C ARG A 143 -2.12 1.03 -10.33
N GLN A 144 -2.74 0.94 -11.51
CA GLN A 144 -3.35 -0.29 -12.00
C GLN A 144 -2.33 -1.28 -12.54
N ASN A 145 -1.33 -0.83 -13.31
CA ASN A 145 -0.34 -1.73 -13.91
C ASN A 145 0.57 -2.39 -12.86
N ASN A 146 0.87 -1.72 -11.75
CA ASN A 146 1.65 -2.30 -10.66
C ASN A 146 0.89 -3.35 -9.83
N LEU A 147 -0.43 -3.48 -10.00
CA LEU A 147 -1.23 -4.55 -9.38
C LEU A 147 -1.28 -5.82 -10.22
N TRP A 148 -1.01 -5.74 -11.53
CA TRP A 148 -1.14 -6.86 -12.48
C TRP A 148 0.16 -7.23 -13.19
N GLY A 149 1.25 -6.50 -12.94
CA GLY A 149 2.57 -6.69 -13.57
C GLY A 149 3.52 -7.63 -12.81
N TRP A 150 3.01 -8.46 -11.90
CA TRP A 150 3.78 -9.39 -11.06
C TRP A 150 3.29 -10.83 -11.24
#